data_AF-A0A7S0FK75-F1
#
_entry.id   AF-A0A7S0FK75-F1
#
_cell.length_a   1.000
_cell.length_b   1.000
_cell.length_c   1.000
_cell.angle_alpha   90.00
_cell.angle_beta   90.00
_cell.angle_gamma   90.00
#
_symmetry.space_group_name_H-M   'P 1'
#
loop_
_entity.id
_entity.type
_entity.pdbx_description
1 polymer ?
#
loop_
_entity_poly.entity_id
_entity_poly.type
_entity_poly.pdbx_seq_one_letter_code
_entity_poly.pdbx_strand_id
1 'polypeptide(L)'
;SIGWRNRRPPAKRSELTPIRLDDLQLGQVHKGRILIGELIEPPLACGGDLAVYTVMQDLENPDAVVKVSFHSGVQSKTCKEALSEFPIGAKLGIQEPLFKVYKDGTTGIRVDDMEHVFGDISAKYSQAPRSRTRW
;
A
#
# COMPACT_ATOMS: atom_id res chain seq x y z
N SER A 1 -22.99 -5.36 3.46
CA SER A 1 -21.52 -5.34 3.29
C SER A 1 -21.09 -3.94 2.89
N ILE A 2 -20.50 -3.17 3.81
CA ILE A 2 -19.98 -1.83 3.49
C ILE A 2 -18.77 -2.02 2.56
N GLY A 3 -18.85 -1.48 1.34
CA GLY A 3 -17.82 -1.60 0.33
C GLY A 3 -16.64 -0.69 0.66
N TRP A 4 -15.62 -1.22 1.32
CA TRP A 4 -14.42 -0.49 1.75
C TRP A 4 -13.41 -0.18 0.63
N ARG A 5 -13.77 -0.36 -0.64
CA ARG A 5 -12.85 -0.07 -1.75
C ARG A 5 -12.69 1.44 -1.90
N ASN A 6 -11.49 1.96 -1.67
CA ASN A 6 -11.20 3.37 -1.91
C ASN A 6 -11.13 3.62 -3.44
N ARG A 7 -12.27 3.96 -4.06
CA ARG A 7 -12.36 4.30 -5.51
C ARG A 7 -12.05 5.77 -5.79
N ARG A 8 -11.57 6.52 -4.80
CA ARG A 8 -11.24 7.92 -4.98
C ARG A 8 -9.90 8.05 -5.70
N PRO A 9 -9.73 9.07 -6.56
CA PRO A 9 -8.42 9.39 -7.09
C PRO A 9 -7.47 9.72 -5.92
N PRO A 10 -6.16 9.48 -6.09
CA PRO A 10 -5.16 9.87 -5.10
C PRO A 10 -5.23 11.38 -4.81
N ALA A 11 -5.00 11.75 -3.55
CA ALA A 11 -4.88 13.15 -3.16
C ALA A 11 -3.57 13.76 -3.68
N LYS A 12 -3.52 15.08 -3.82
CA LYS A 12 -2.24 15.74 -4.11
C LYS A 12 -1.33 15.62 -2.90
N ARG A 13 -0.08 15.22 -3.12
CA ARG A 13 0.88 14.98 -2.03
C ARG A 13 1.11 16.21 -1.15
N SER A 14 1.08 17.41 -1.74
CA SER A 14 1.21 18.69 -1.01
C SER A 14 0.07 18.98 -0.05
N GLU A 15 -1.05 18.25 -0.13
CA GLU A 15 -2.23 18.42 0.72
C GLU A 15 -2.29 17.38 1.85
N LEU A 16 -1.33 16.44 1.90
CA LEU A 16 -1.29 15.37 2.88
C LEU A 16 -0.42 15.74 4.08
N THR A 17 -0.89 15.42 5.28
CA THR A 17 -0.12 15.54 6.52
C THR A 17 0.41 14.18 6.95
N PRO A 18 1.67 14.03 7.37
CA PRO A 18 2.18 12.78 7.92
C PRO A 18 1.32 12.25 9.08
N ILE A 19 1.30 10.92 9.23
CA ILE A 19 0.76 10.20 10.38
C ILE A 19 1.73 9.10 10.77
N ARG A 20 1.96 8.94 12.08
CA ARG A 20 2.77 7.85 12.62
C ARG A 20 1.97 6.56 12.67
N LEU A 21 2.66 5.43 12.63
CA LEU A 21 2.02 4.12 12.67
C LEU A 21 1.20 3.92 13.96
N ASP A 22 1.72 4.38 15.10
CA ASP A 22 1.07 4.25 16.41
C ASP A 22 -0.20 5.10 16.54
N ASP A 23 -0.37 6.12 15.69
CA ASP A 23 -1.55 6.99 15.68
C ASP A 23 -2.70 6.42 14.85
N LEU A 24 -2.50 5.29 14.18
CA LEU A 24 -3.52 4.68 13.34
C LEU A 24 -4.60 3.97 14.15
N GLN A 25 -5.85 4.23 13.80
CA GLN A 25 -7.02 3.62 14.44
C GLN A 25 -7.57 2.45 13.61
N LEU A 26 -7.80 1.31 14.27
CA LEU A 26 -8.35 0.12 13.64
C LEU A 26 -9.73 0.40 13.01
N GLY A 27 -9.90 -0.05 11.77
CA GLY A 27 -11.14 0.08 11.01
C GLY A 27 -11.34 1.46 10.38
N GLN A 28 -10.36 2.36 10.45
CA GLN A 28 -10.46 3.71 9.91
C GLN A 28 -9.55 3.96 8.71
N VAL A 29 -10.08 4.76 7.77
CA VAL A 29 -9.30 5.38 6.70
C VAL A 29 -8.88 6.76 7.17
N HIS A 30 -7.58 7.02 7.24
CA HIS A 30 -7.03 8.28 7.76
C HIS A 30 -6.96 9.33 6.64
N LYS A 31 -8.09 9.93 6.30
CA LYS A 31 -8.19 10.89 5.18
C LYS A 31 -7.28 12.10 5.36
N GLY A 32 -6.71 12.58 4.26
CA GLY A 32 -5.74 13.68 4.27
C GLY A 32 -4.42 13.35 4.97
N ARG A 33 -4.19 12.07 5.32
CA ARG A 33 -2.95 11.63 5.95
C ARG A 33 -2.09 10.82 5.00
N ILE A 34 -0.80 10.77 5.32
CA ILE A 34 0.16 9.89 4.67
C ILE A 34 1.00 9.16 5.71
N LEU A 35 1.08 7.84 5.58
CA LEU A 35 2.02 7.02 6.34
C LEU A 35 3.28 6.81 5.50
N ILE A 36 4.44 7.09 6.07
CA ILE A 36 5.74 6.95 5.38
C ILE A 36 6.54 5.87 6.11
N GLY A 37 7.09 4.93 5.36
CA GLY A 37 7.83 3.82 5.93
C GLY A 37 8.85 3.20 4.99
N GLU A 38 9.61 2.26 5.52
CA GLU A 38 10.58 1.45 4.80
C GLU A 38 10.15 -0.02 4.81
N LEU A 39 10.25 -0.70 3.67
CA LEU A 39 9.99 -2.13 3.58
C LEU A 39 11.17 -2.92 4.16
N ILE A 40 10.95 -3.71 5.21
CA ILE A 40 12.01 -4.40 5.94
C ILE A 40 12.03 -5.92 5.72
N GLU A 41 10.99 -6.48 5.10
CA GLU A 41 10.89 -7.91 4.80
C GLU A 41 10.64 -8.18 3.31
N PRO A 42 11.11 -9.31 2.77
CA PRO A 42 10.81 -9.71 1.40
C PRO A 42 9.29 -9.91 1.21
N PRO A 43 8.76 -9.64 0.00
CA PRO A 43 7.34 -9.84 -0.27
C PRO A 43 6.94 -11.32 -0.22
N LEU A 44 5.75 -11.57 0.32
CA LEU A 44 5.14 -12.88 0.53
C LEU A 44 3.77 -12.99 -0.17
N ALA A 45 3.33 -14.24 -0.34
CA ALA A 45 2.09 -14.63 -1.03
C ALA A 45 1.91 -14.00 -2.42
N CYS A 46 2.98 -14.03 -3.22
CA CYS A 46 2.99 -13.44 -4.54
C CYS A 46 2.39 -14.40 -5.60
N GLY A 47 1.55 -13.87 -6.48
CA GLY A 47 0.87 -14.60 -7.54
C GLY A 47 -0.10 -13.67 -8.26
N GLY A 48 -0.36 -13.89 -9.56
CA GLY A 48 -1.14 -12.95 -10.39
C GLY A 48 -2.54 -12.58 -9.86
N ASP A 49 -3.14 -13.42 -9.01
CA ASP A 49 -4.44 -13.20 -8.38
C ASP A 49 -4.37 -12.94 -6.87
N LEU A 50 -3.16 -12.88 -6.30
CA LEU A 50 -2.94 -12.73 -4.87
C LEU A 50 -2.45 -11.33 -4.53
N ALA A 51 -2.85 -10.86 -3.34
CA ALA A 51 -2.26 -9.66 -2.77
C ALA A 51 -0.81 -9.93 -2.35
N VAL A 52 0.08 -8.97 -2.61
CA VAL A 52 1.45 -9.02 -2.12
C VAL A 52 1.49 -8.52 -0.68
N TYR A 53 2.09 -9.29 0.22
CA TYR A 53 2.28 -8.90 1.62
C TYR A 53 3.76 -8.62 1.89
N THR A 54 4.04 -7.68 2.78
CA THR A 54 5.39 -7.41 3.31
C THR A 54 5.24 -6.72 4.68
N VAL A 55 6.36 -6.41 5.33
CA VAL A 55 6.41 -5.64 6.57
C VAL A 55 7.06 -4.30 6.30
N MET A 56 6.44 -3.25 6.81
CA MET A 56 6.92 -1.88 6.76
C MET A 56 7.25 -1.39 8.17
N GLN A 57 8.36 -0.70 8.31
CA GLN A 57 8.77 0.02 9.51
C GLN A 57 8.45 1.51 9.34
N ASP A 58 7.94 2.14 10.38
CA ASP A 58 7.74 3.60 10.41
C ASP A 58 9.11 4.32 10.45
N LEU A 59 9.31 5.30 9.56
CA LEU A 59 10.55 6.08 9.53
C LEU A 59 10.72 7.00 10.74
N GLU A 60 9.64 7.43 11.38
CA GLU A 60 9.68 8.27 12.59
C GLU A 60 9.72 7.43 13.88
N ASN A 61 9.42 6.13 13.80
CA ASN A 61 9.50 5.20 14.92
C ASN A 61 10.00 3.81 14.47
N PRO A 62 11.32 3.53 14.53
CA PRO A 62 11.89 2.26 14.11
C PRO A 62 11.35 1.04 14.88
N ASP A 63 10.83 1.21 16.09
CA ASP A 63 10.24 0.10 16.86
C ASP A 63 8.82 -0.26 16.39
N ALA A 64 8.19 0.62 15.60
CA ALA A 64 6.84 0.43 15.09
C ALA A 64 6.89 -0.22 13.69
N VAL A 65 6.47 -1.48 13.62
CA VAL A 65 6.39 -2.27 12.38
C VAL A 65 4.97 -2.74 12.10
N VAL A 66 4.61 -2.84 10.82
CA VAL A 66 3.27 -3.25 10.40
C VAL A 66 3.29 -4.09 9.13
N LYS A 67 2.37 -5.07 9.07
CA LYS A 67 2.10 -5.81 7.85
C LYS A 67 1.35 -4.93 6.85
N VAL A 68 1.83 -4.87 5.62
CA VAL A 68 1.16 -4.16 4.51
C VAL A 68 0.69 -5.18 3.49
N SER A 69 -0.48 -4.95 2.89
CA SER A 69 -0.99 -5.77 1.79
C SER A 69 -1.38 -4.91 0.59
N PHE A 70 -0.82 -5.22 -0.57
CA PHE A 70 -1.04 -4.53 -1.85
C PHE A 70 -1.93 -5.38 -2.76
N HIS A 71 -3.05 -4.82 -3.24
CA HIS A 71 -4.09 -5.57 -3.96
C HIS A 71 -4.17 -5.23 -5.45
N SER A 72 -4.72 -4.07 -5.82
CA SER A 72 -4.88 -3.67 -7.23
C SER A 72 -3.67 -2.89 -7.73
N GLY A 73 -3.28 -3.11 -8.99
CA GLY A 73 -2.17 -2.41 -9.63
C GLY A 73 -0.78 -3.02 -9.40
N VAL A 74 -0.70 -4.10 -8.62
CA VAL A 74 0.49 -4.96 -8.50
C VAL A 74 0.78 -5.61 -9.85
N GLN A 75 2.01 -5.48 -10.34
CA GLN A 75 2.41 -6.00 -11.65
C GLN A 75 3.09 -7.37 -11.57
N SER A 76 3.69 -7.69 -10.43
CA SER A 76 4.37 -8.95 -10.20
C SER A 76 3.41 -10.14 -10.21
N LYS A 77 3.79 -11.19 -10.94
CA LYS A 77 3.05 -12.46 -11.04
C LYS A 77 3.74 -13.58 -10.28
N THR A 78 4.99 -13.38 -9.88
CA THR A 78 5.81 -14.34 -9.13
C THR A 78 6.49 -13.66 -7.95
N CYS A 79 6.94 -14.43 -6.94
CA CYS A 79 7.69 -13.87 -5.81
C CYS A 79 8.99 -13.18 -6.24
N LYS A 80 9.65 -13.67 -7.30
CA LYS A 80 10.86 -13.06 -7.85
C LYS A 80 10.60 -11.68 -8.45
N GLU A 81 9.52 -11.54 -9.20
CA GLU A 81 9.09 -10.26 -9.74
C GLU A 81 8.63 -9.32 -8.62
N ALA A 82 7.92 -9.84 -7.62
CA ALA A 82 7.47 -9.06 -6.47
C ALA A 82 8.64 -8.47 -5.68
N LEU A 83 9.73 -9.22 -5.52
CA LEU A 83 10.95 -8.71 -4.88
C LEU A 83 11.59 -7.56 -5.67
N SER A 84 11.41 -7.53 -7.00
CA SER A 84 11.88 -6.41 -7.83
C SER A 84 10.93 -5.20 -7.77
N GLU A 85 9.63 -5.45 -7.58
CA GLU A 85 8.61 -4.40 -7.45
C GLU A 85 8.61 -3.75 -6.07
N PHE A 86 8.80 -4.56 -5.02
CA PHE A 86 8.82 -4.21 -3.61
C PHE A 86 10.15 -4.66 -2.96
N PRO A 87 11.27 -4.01 -3.29
CA PRO A 87 12.56 -4.39 -2.74
C PRO A 87 12.67 -4.08 -1.24
N ILE A 88 13.42 -4.91 -0.51
CA ILE A 88 13.80 -4.60 0.88
C ILE A 88 14.61 -3.31 0.89
N GLY A 89 14.34 -2.43 1.85
CA GLY A 89 14.91 -1.10 1.96
C GLY A 89 14.18 -0.03 1.15
N ALA A 90 13.15 -0.38 0.38
CA ALA A 90 12.36 0.60 -0.36
C ALA A 90 11.61 1.53 0.60
N LYS A 91 11.77 2.84 0.42
CA LYS A 91 11.01 3.85 1.15
C LYS A 91 9.76 4.22 0.36
N LEU A 92 8.60 4.17 1.01
CA LEU A 92 7.33 4.46 0.36
C LEU A 92 6.38 5.25 1.26
N GLY A 93 5.48 5.98 0.61
CA GLY A 93 4.35 6.66 1.22
C GLY A 93 3.04 6.00 0.82
N ILE A 94 2.16 5.75 1.79
CA ILE A 94 0.80 5.24 1.60
C ILE A 94 -0.19 6.35 1.92
N GLN A 95 -0.93 6.82 0.92
CA GLN A 95 -1.96 7.83 1.11
C GLN A 95 -3.19 7.25 1.79
N GLU A 96 -3.78 8.04 2.70
CA GLU A 96 -5.01 7.74 3.42
C GLU A 96 -5.08 6.29 3.94
N PRO A 97 -4.10 5.85 4.76
CA PRO A 97 -3.94 4.44 5.12
C PRO A 97 -5.17 3.88 5.82
N LEU A 98 -5.57 2.67 5.40
CA LEU A 98 -6.60 1.86 6.05
C LEU A 98 -5.94 0.83 6.96
N PHE A 99 -5.99 1.08 8.28
CA PHE A 99 -5.53 0.13 9.28
C PHE A 99 -6.66 -0.83 9.68
N LYS A 100 -6.45 -2.14 9.56
CA LYS A 100 -7.51 -3.12 9.79
C LYS A 100 -7.00 -4.47 10.26
N VAL A 101 -7.93 -5.31 10.71
CA VAL A 101 -7.70 -6.73 10.97
C VAL A 101 -7.88 -7.52 9.66
N TYR A 102 -6.90 -8.36 9.34
CA TYR A 102 -6.92 -9.30 8.23
C TYR A 102 -7.66 -10.59 8.58
N LYS A 103 -7.93 -11.43 7.58
CA LYS A 103 -8.64 -12.71 7.79
C LYS A 103 -7.88 -13.68 8.70
N ASP A 104 -6.56 -13.57 8.75
CA ASP A 104 -5.68 -14.39 9.60
C ASP A 104 -5.59 -13.87 11.05
N GLY A 105 -6.36 -12.84 11.40
CA GLY A 105 -6.36 -12.22 12.73
C GLY A 105 -5.25 -11.19 12.95
N THR A 106 -4.28 -11.06 12.04
CA THR A 106 -3.22 -10.05 12.14
C THR A 106 -3.75 -8.66 11.78
N THR A 107 -3.16 -7.62 12.36
CA THR A 107 -3.45 -6.23 12.01
C THR A 107 -2.50 -5.73 10.92
N GLY A 108 -2.95 -4.78 10.11
CA GLY A 108 -2.06 -4.11 9.17
C GLY A 108 -2.72 -3.14 8.22
N ILE A 109 -1.92 -2.62 7.29
CA ILE A 109 -2.31 -1.60 6.31
C ILE A 109 -2.74 -2.26 5.02
N ARG A 110 -4.02 -2.08 4.66
CA ARG A 110 -4.54 -2.55 3.38
C ARG A 110 -4.45 -1.45 2.35
N VAL A 111 -3.67 -1.69 1.30
CA VAL A 111 -3.58 -0.85 0.11
C VAL A 111 -4.45 -1.47 -0.99
N ASP A 112 -5.61 -0.86 -1.25
CA ASP A 112 -6.50 -1.36 -2.28
C ASP A 112 -6.00 -1.07 -3.69
N ASP A 113 -5.28 0.03 -3.91
CA ASP A 113 -4.81 0.48 -5.23
C ASP A 113 -3.42 1.11 -5.14
N MET A 114 -2.49 0.62 -5.97
CA MET A 114 -1.11 1.12 -6.06
C MET A 114 -1.00 2.58 -6.51
N GLU A 115 -2.05 3.18 -7.10
CA GLU A 115 -2.06 4.63 -7.39
C GLU A 115 -1.97 5.50 -6.12
N HIS A 116 -2.32 4.95 -4.95
CA HIS A 116 -2.21 5.61 -3.64
C HIS A 116 -0.84 5.40 -2.97
N VAL A 117 0.10 4.76 -3.66
CA VAL A 117 1.45 4.48 -3.17
C VAL A 117 2.48 5.21 -4.02
N PHE A 118 3.54 5.70 -3.38
CA PHE A 118 4.67 6.29 -4.09
C PHE A 118 5.98 6.08 -3.34
N GLY A 119 7.11 6.27 -4.02
CA GLY A 119 8.45 6.11 -3.44
C GLY A 119 9.30 5.17 -4.28
N ASP A 120 10.21 4.46 -3.64
CA ASP A 120 11.25 3.62 -4.24
C ASP A 120 10.75 2.24 -4.68
N ILE A 121 9.45 2.13 -4.97
CA ILE A 121 8.83 0.91 -5.50
C ILE A 121 8.63 1.05 -7.01
N SER A 122 8.72 -0.06 -7.73
CA SER A 122 8.56 -0.05 -9.20
C SER A 122 7.08 -0.02 -9.61
N ALA A 123 6.31 0.95 -9.11
CA ALA A 123 4.98 1.24 -9.62
C ALA A 123 5.14 1.94 -10.98
N LYS A 124 5.38 1.17 -12.06
CA LYS A 124 5.37 1.71 -13.42
C LYS A 124 3.94 2.07 -13.85
N TYR A 125 3.35 3.09 -13.25
CA TYR A 125 2.23 3.80 -13.85
C TYR A 125 2.75 4.86 -14.80
N SER A 126 3.14 4.41 -16.00
CA SER A 126 2.93 5.21 -17.19
C SER A 126 1.42 5.40 -17.34
N GLN A 127 0.98 6.66 -17.37
CA GLN A 127 -0.36 7.06 -17.76
C GLN A 127 -0.73 6.40 -19.09
N ALA A 128 -1.52 5.32 -19.05
CA ALA A 128 -2.32 4.92 -20.18
C ALA A 128 -3.75 5.39 -19.88
N PRO A 129 -4.28 6.41 -20.57
CA PRO A 129 -5.68 6.75 -20.42
C PRO A 129 -6.48 5.50 -20.81
N ARG A 130 -7.40 5.07 -19.94
CA ARG A 130 -8.39 4.05 -20.29
C ARG A 130 -9.12 4.52 -21.54
N SER A 131 -8.77 3.96 -22.70
CA SER A 131 -9.61 4.09 -23.88
C SER A 131 -10.94 3.45 -23.52
N ARG A 132 -11.98 4.27 -23.41
CA ARG A 132 -13.35 3.80 -23.35
C ARG A 132 -13.66 3.17 -24.70
N THR A 133 -13.41 1.88 -24.84
CA THR A 133 -14.02 1.13 -25.95
C THR A 133 -15.49 0.96 -25.58
N ARG A 134 -16.34 1.81 -26.16
CA ARG A 134 -17.76 1.51 -26.31
C ARG A 134 -17.86 0.40 -27.36
N TRP A 135 -18.42 -0.74 -26.97
CA TRP A 135 -19.10 -1.65 -27.88
C TRP A 135 -20.59 -1.58 -27.53
#